data_AF-A0A958ICQ5-F1
#
_entry.id   AF-A0A958ICQ5-F1
#
_cell.length_a   1.000
_cell.length_b   1.000
_cell.length_c   1.000
_cell.angle_alpha   90.00
_cell.angle_beta   90.00
_cell.angle_gamma   90.00
#
_symmetry.space_group_name_H-M   'P 1'
#
loop_
_entity.id
_entity.type
_entity.pdbx_description
1 polymer ?
#
loop_
_entity_poly.entity_id
_entity_poly.type
_entity_poly.pdbx_seq_one_letter_code
_entity_poly.pdbx_strand_id
1 'polypeptide(L)'
;MPFALQPNYDPEAVQPMRDELLGFGFAEATTPEALDDVLNLKDDKVTLVFINSVCGCAAGSARPGVGEALQHTVIPDRLISVFAGQDKAAVNHLRETFLAALPPSSPAMALIKNGEVVFMVHRYMIEGYSPEQLAMGLRQIFDETCTAEGPSVPKEHYDQVLHARVCGSTIPRYQG
;
A
#
# COMPACT_ATOMS: atom_id res chain seq x y z
N MET A 1 -3.70 8.05 -29.47
CA MET A 1 -4.27 7.35 -28.31
C MET A 1 -3.10 6.67 -27.60
N PRO A 2 -2.80 6.97 -26.33
CA PRO A 2 -1.75 6.23 -25.65
C PRO A 2 -2.21 4.78 -25.54
N PHE A 3 -1.35 3.84 -25.94
CA PHE A 3 -1.57 2.42 -25.72
C PHE A 3 -1.63 2.19 -24.21
N ALA A 4 -2.83 2.03 -23.65
CA ALA A 4 -2.96 1.55 -22.28
C ALA A 4 -2.26 0.19 -22.19
N LEU A 5 -1.22 0.11 -21.36
CA LEU A 5 -0.46 -1.13 -21.18
C LEU A 5 -1.41 -2.20 -20.63
N GLN A 6 -1.55 -3.32 -21.35
CA GLN A 6 -2.48 -4.38 -20.96
C GLN A 6 -2.09 -4.99 -19.60
N PRO A 7 -3.04 -5.26 -18.70
CA PRO A 7 -2.78 -5.93 -17.43
C PRO A 7 -2.30 -7.37 -17.66
N ASN A 8 -1.49 -7.88 -16.74
CA ASN A 8 -0.92 -9.24 -16.79
C ASN A 8 -1.85 -10.31 -16.22
N TYR A 9 -2.82 -9.92 -15.40
CA TYR A 9 -3.74 -10.85 -14.74
C TYR A 9 -5.18 -10.42 -14.98
N ASP A 10 -6.11 -11.36 -14.81
CA ASP A 10 -7.52 -11.09 -14.87
C ASP A 10 -7.94 -10.09 -13.77
N PRO A 11 -8.66 -9.00 -14.11
CA PRO A 11 -9.08 -7.99 -13.14
C PRO A 11 -9.98 -8.52 -12.03
N GLU A 12 -10.88 -9.47 -12.32
CA GLU A 12 -11.77 -10.05 -11.32
C GLU A 12 -10.99 -10.94 -10.35
N ALA A 13 -9.99 -11.67 -10.85
CA ALA A 13 -9.13 -12.52 -10.01
C ALA A 13 -8.28 -11.74 -9.00
N VAL A 14 -7.90 -10.49 -9.31
CA VAL A 14 -7.08 -9.66 -8.41
C VAL A 14 -7.90 -8.73 -7.52
N GLN A 15 -9.22 -8.60 -7.78
CA GLN A 15 -10.10 -7.70 -7.04
C GLN A 15 -10.06 -7.89 -5.52
N PRO A 16 -10.06 -9.13 -4.97
CA PRO A 16 -9.97 -9.32 -3.52
C PRO A 16 -8.68 -8.74 -2.91
N MET A 17 -7.59 -8.71 -3.67
CA MET A 17 -6.31 -8.16 -3.21
C MET A 17 -6.30 -6.63 -3.19
N ARG A 18 -7.16 -6.00 -4.00
CA ARG A 18 -7.42 -4.55 -3.98
C ARG A 18 -8.35 -4.22 -2.83
N ASP A 19 -9.46 -4.95 -2.72
CA ASP A 19 -10.46 -4.78 -1.66
C ASP A 19 -9.86 -4.91 -0.25
N GLU A 20 -8.86 -5.79 -0.07
CA GLU A 20 -8.13 -5.91 1.20
C GLU A 20 -7.44 -4.59 1.61
N LEU A 21 -6.77 -3.91 0.68
CA LEU A 21 -6.11 -2.64 0.95
C LEU A 21 -7.14 -1.51 1.10
N LEU A 22 -8.19 -1.49 0.28
CA LEU A 22 -9.29 -0.54 0.43
C LEU A 22 -9.93 -0.64 1.82
N GLY A 23 -10.12 -1.87 2.32
CA GLY A 23 -10.62 -2.14 3.68
C GLY A 23 -9.68 -1.67 4.80
N PHE A 24 -8.39 -1.42 4.50
CA PHE A 24 -7.45 -0.79 5.43
C PHE A 24 -7.37 0.73 5.28
N GLY A 25 -8.19 1.33 4.42
CA GLY A 25 -8.25 2.78 4.20
C GLY A 25 -7.33 3.30 3.08
N PHE A 26 -6.78 2.42 2.24
CA PHE A 26 -6.02 2.86 1.06
C PHE A 26 -6.95 3.40 -0.03
N ALA A 27 -6.46 4.38 -0.79
CA ALA A 27 -7.00 4.77 -2.09
C ALA A 27 -6.19 4.13 -3.23
N GLU A 28 -6.81 3.85 -4.37
CA GLU A 28 -6.12 3.31 -5.55
C GLU A 28 -5.65 4.44 -6.47
N ALA A 29 -4.35 4.48 -6.75
CA ALA A 29 -3.75 5.43 -7.70
C ALA A 29 -3.36 4.70 -8.99
N THR A 30 -4.37 4.34 -9.80
CA THR A 30 -4.18 3.46 -10.98
C THR A 30 -3.58 4.17 -12.20
N THR A 31 -3.44 5.49 -12.15
CA THR A 31 -2.90 6.32 -13.23
C THR A 31 -1.70 7.16 -12.76
N PRO A 32 -0.76 7.51 -13.66
CA PRO A 32 0.32 8.45 -13.36
C PRO A 32 -0.17 9.78 -12.78
N GLU A 33 -1.27 10.30 -13.34
CA GLU A 33 -1.86 11.56 -12.91
C GLU A 33 -2.38 11.47 -11.47
N ALA A 34 -3.05 10.37 -11.11
CA ALA A 34 -3.53 10.16 -9.74
C ALA A 34 -2.38 10.02 -8.72
N LEU A 35 -1.23 9.47 -9.15
CA LEU A 35 -0.02 9.45 -8.31
C LEU A 35 0.53 10.85 -8.12
N ASP A 36 0.68 11.61 -9.20
CA ASP A 36 1.22 12.96 -9.16
C ASP A 36 0.36 13.90 -8.32
N ASP A 37 -0.96 13.80 -8.44
CA ASP A 37 -1.93 14.59 -7.68
C ASP A 37 -1.78 14.41 -6.16
N VAL A 38 -1.28 13.26 -5.71
CA VAL A 38 -1.08 12.94 -4.30
C VAL A 38 0.38 13.18 -3.86
N LEU A 39 1.35 12.75 -4.67
CA LEU A 39 2.76 12.71 -4.30
C LEU A 39 3.51 14.02 -4.55
N ASN A 40 3.04 14.87 -5.46
CA ASN A 40 3.67 16.18 -5.72
C ASN A 40 3.19 17.28 -4.77
N LEU A 41 2.21 16.99 -3.89
CA LEU A 41 1.76 17.92 -2.88
C LEU A 41 2.92 18.25 -1.91
N LYS A 42 3.15 19.54 -1.69
CA LYS A 42 4.20 20.08 -0.81
C LYS A 42 3.57 20.65 0.46
N ASP A 43 2.82 19.82 1.18
CA ASP A 43 2.07 20.19 2.38
C ASP A 43 2.58 19.51 3.65
N ASP A 44 3.83 19.03 3.63
CA ASP A 44 4.53 18.35 4.73
C ASP A 44 3.88 17.07 5.25
N LYS A 45 2.86 16.57 4.54
CA LYS A 45 2.18 15.30 4.84
C LYS A 45 2.96 14.11 4.29
N VAL A 46 2.93 13.02 5.05
CA VAL A 46 3.58 11.75 4.67
C VAL A 46 2.56 10.85 3.98
N THR A 47 2.89 10.42 2.76
CA THR A 47 2.10 9.47 2.00
C THR A 47 2.77 8.10 2.03
N LEU A 48 2.04 7.08 2.46
CA LEU A 48 2.42 5.68 2.29
C LEU A 48 1.93 5.17 0.94
N VAL A 49 2.87 4.77 0.12
CA VAL A 49 2.64 4.12 -1.17
C VAL A 49 2.88 2.63 -1.01
N PHE A 50 1.83 1.83 -1.19
CA PHE A 50 1.92 0.38 -1.19
C PHE A 50 1.96 -0.15 -2.63
N ILE A 51 3.07 -0.76 -3.04
CA ILE A 51 3.22 -1.40 -4.35
C ILE A 51 2.73 -2.85 -4.21
N ASN A 52 1.43 -3.05 -4.45
CA ASN A 52 0.76 -4.34 -4.35
C ASN A 52 1.21 -5.30 -5.47
N SER A 53 1.02 -6.60 -5.23
CA SER A 53 1.39 -7.67 -6.16
C SER A 53 0.60 -8.94 -5.88
N VAL A 54 0.53 -9.83 -6.88
CA VAL A 54 -0.04 -11.18 -6.73
C VAL A 54 0.90 -12.16 -6.02
N CYS A 55 2.14 -11.77 -5.67
CA CYS A 55 3.10 -12.64 -4.97
C CYS A 55 2.49 -13.21 -3.67
N GLY A 56 2.75 -14.49 -3.38
CA GLY A 56 2.35 -15.09 -2.10
C GLY A 56 2.91 -14.35 -0.87
N CYS A 57 4.08 -13.71 -1.02
CA CYS A 57 4.66 -12.83 -0.02
C CYS A 57 3.83 -11.56 0.28
N ALA A 58 3.10 -11.05 -0.72
CA ALA A 58 2.18 -9.93 -0.54
C ALA A 58 0.93 -10.34 0.25
N ALA A 59 0.38 -11.53 -0.06
CA ALA A 59 -0.81 -12.08 0.59
C ALA A 59 -0.54 -12.63 2.01
N GLY A 60 0.65 -13.19 2.23
CA GLY A 60 1.04 -13.82 3.49
C GLY A 60 1.49 -12.83 4.55
N SER A 61 2.29 -11.83 4.16
CA SER A 61 2.97 -10.93 5.10
C SER A 61 2.71 -9.45 4.83
N ALA A 62 2.85 -8.97 3.59
CA ALA A 62 2.86 -7.52 3.33
C ALA A 62 1.53 -6.82 3.62
N ARG A 63 0.42 -7.32 3.04
CA ARG A 63 -0.92 -6.75 3.25
C ARG A 63 -1.41 -6.87 4.70
N PRO A 64 -1.34 -8.03 5.36
CA PRO A 64 -1.75 -8.11 6.77
C PRO A 64 -0.85 -7.27 7.68
N GLY A 65 0.46 -7.23 7.43
CA GLY A 65 1.41 -6.44 8.23
C GLY A 65 1.18 -4.94 8.10
N VAL A 66 0.90 -4.42 6.90
CA VAL A 66 0.56 -2.99 6.75
C VAL A 66 -0.80 -2.67 7.35
N GLY A 67 -1.80 -3.54 7.19
CA GLY A 67 -3.11 -3.35 7.81
C GLY A 67 -3.01 -3.28 9.33
N GLU A 68 -2.22 -4.17 9.94
CA GLU A 68 -1.96 -4.16 11.38
C GLU A 68 -1.15 -2.93 11.82
N ALA A 69 -0.17 -2.49 11.03
CA ALA A 69 0.62 -1.29 11.32
C ALA A 69 -0.26 -0.04 11.36
N LEU A 70 -1.27 0.05 10.48
CA LEU A 70 -2.18 1.19 10.38
C LEU A 70 -3.24 1.24 11.49
N GLN A 71 -3.29 0.24 12.37
CA GLN A 71 -4.05 0.29 13.62
C GLN A 71 -3.28 0.98 14.77
N HIS A 72 -2.08 1.49 14.49
CA HIS A 72 -1.25 2.23 15.44
C HIS A 72 -1.77 3.64 15.70
N THR A 73 -1.30 4.25 16.79
CA THR A 73 -1.70 5.63 17.17
C THR A 73 -1.13 6.69 16.27
N VAL A 74 0.05 6.45 15.67
CA VAL A 74 0.69 7.35 14.71
C VAL A 74 0.80 6.63 13.37
N ILE A 75 0.26 7.24 12.32
CA ILE A 75 0.24 6.67 10.97
C ILE A 75 0.55 7.73 9.91
N PRO A 76 0.81 7.33 8.65
CA PRO A 76 0.94 8.27 7.53
C PRO A 76 -0.37 9.02 7.27
N ASP A 77 -0.26 10.29 6.83
CA ASP A 77 -1.41 11.16 6.53
C ASP A 77 -2.26 10.67 5.35
N ARG A 78 -1.61 10.01 4.38
CA ARG A 78 -2.24 9.54 3.15
C ARG A 78 -1.82 8.12 2.84
N LEU A 79 -2.77 7.31 2.38
CA LEU A 79 -2.56 5.91 2.05
C LEU A 79 -2.96 5.69 0.61
N ILE A 80 -2.00 5.37 -0.25
CA ILE A 80 -2.27 5.04 -1.65
C ILE A 80 -1.66 3.71 -2.04
N SER A 81 -2.32 3.01 -2.95
CA SER A 81 -1.85 1.73 -3.47
C SER A 81 -1.79 1.74 -4.99
N VAL A 82 -0.78 1.06 -5.52
CA VAL A 82 -0.62 0.77 -6.95
C VAL A 82 -0.38 -0.71 -7.13
N PHE A 83 -0.89 -1.31 -8.21
CA PHE A 83 -0.83 -2.76 -8.38
C PHE A 83 0.17 -3.15 -9.48
N ALA A 84 1.29 -3.75 -9.09
CA ALA A 84 2.31 -4.24 -10.00
C ALA A 84 1.78 -5.35 -10.92
N GLY A 85 1.85 -5.11 -12.23
CA GLY A 85 1.34 -6.01 -13.26
C GLY A 85 -0.10 -5.73 -13.69
N GLN A 86 -0.84 -4.90 -12.96
CA GLN A 86 -2.16 -4.41 -13.35
C GLN A 86 -2.07 -2.94 -13.79
N ASP A 87 -1.64 -2.07 -12.88
CA ASP A 87 -1.56 -0.62 -13.06
C ASP A 87 -0.19 -0.23 -13.65
N LYS A 88 0.19 -0.85 -14.77
CA LYS A 88 1.56 -0.78 -15.33
C LYS A 88 2.04 0.65 -15.56
N ALA A 89 1.18 1.52 -16.09
CA ALA A 89 1.53 2.92 -16.34
C ALA A 89 1.86 3.65 -15.03
N ALA A 90 1.00 3.53 -14.01
CA ALA A 90 1.23 4.13 -12.69
C ALA A 90 2.47 3.55 -12.01
N VAL A 91 2.67 2.23 -12.04
CA VAL A 91 3.84 1.60 -11.42
C VAL A 91 5.16 2.00 -12.09
N ASN A 92 5.17 2.11 -13.42
CA ASN A 92 6.35 2.57 -14.15
C ASN A 92 6.64 4.04 -13.82
N HIS A 93 5.60 4.90 -13.86
CA HIS A 93 5.74 6.31 -13.48
C HIS A 93 6.24 6.49 -12.05
N LEU A 94 5.69 5.73 -11.08
CA LEU A 94 6.16 5.74 -9.70
C LEU A 94 7.66 5.40 -9.61
N ARG A 95 8.09 4.37 -10.33
CA ARG A 95 9.48 3.90 -10.33
C ARG A 95 10.44 4.86 -10.99
N GLU A 96 10.03 5.47 -12.11
CA GLU A 96 10.87 6.40 -12.89
C GLU A 96 10.95 7.79 -12.26
N THR A 97 9.87 8.25 -11.61
CA THR A 97 9.76 9.63 -11.11
C THR A 97 10.16 9.74 -9.64
N PHE A 98 9.70 8.81 -8.79
CA PHE A 98 9.88 8.91 -7.34
C PHE A 98 10.91 7.90 -6.80
N LEU A 99 11.05 6.73 -7.44
CA LEU A 99 11.92 5.65 -6.95
C LEU A 99 13.12 5.38 -7.85
N ALA A 100 13.53 6.33 -8.71
CA ALA A 100 14.55 6.11 -9.75
C ALA A 100 15.90 5.62 -9.21
N ALA A 101 16.25 6.02 -7.99
CA ALA A 101 17.48 5.63 -7.31
C ALA A 101 17.39 4.29 -6.56
N LEU A 102 16.21 3.64 -6.55
CA LEU A 102 15.93 2.47 -5.73
C LEU A 102 15.69 1.24 -6.60
N PRO A 103 16.25 0.07 -6.26
CA PRO A 103 16.08 -1.13 -7.06
C PRO A 103 14.60 -1.55 -7.06
N PRO A 104 14.01 -1.85 -8.24
CA PRO A 104 12.61 -2.21 -8.33
C PRO A 104 12.37 -3.54 -7.63
N SER A 105 11.42 -3.56 -6.69
CA SER A 105 10.96 -4.77 -6.02
C SER A 105 9.44 -4.73 -5.79
N SER A 106 8.82 -5.90 -5.65
CA SER A 106 7.40 -6.03 -5.32
C SER A 106 7.16 -7.36 -4.57
N PRO A 107 6.38 -7.36 -3.47
CA PRO A 107 5.78 -6.19 -2.81
C PRO A 107 6.84 -5.26 -2.21
N ALA A 108 6.52 -3.98 -2.15
CA ALA A 108 7.35 -2.94 -1.54
C ALA A 108 6.48 -1.80 -1.03
N MET A 109 6.98 -1.04 -0.06
CA MET A 109 6.29 0.12 0.51
C MET A 109 7.23 1.31 0.52
N ALA A 110 6.74 2.50 0.21
CA ALA A 110 7.52 3.74 0.27
C ALA A 110 6.75 4.79 1.06
N LEU A 111 7.43 5.46 1.99
CA LEU A 111 6.96 6.70 2.60
C LEU A 111 7.54 7.86 1.79
N ILE A 112 6.65 8.73 1.31
CA ILE A 112 6.99 9.89 0.51
C ILE A 112 6.48 11.13 1.22
N LYS A 113 7.35 12.12 1.40
CA LYS A 113 7.01 13.42 1.96
C LYS A 113 7.48 14.49 1.00
N ASN A 114 6.60 15.43 0.64
CA ASN A 114 6.91 16.50 -0.30
C ASN A 114 7.58 15.98 -1.59
N GLY A 115 7.08 14.90 -2.19
CA GLY A 115 7.63 14.30 -3.41
C GLY A 115 9.01 13.62 -3.26
N GLU A 116 9.56 13.53 -2.05
CA GLU A 116 10.83 12.84 -1.78
C GLU A 116 10.59 11.58 -0.96
N VAL A 117 11.33 10.51 -1.27
CA VAL A 117 11.25 9.25 -0.52
C VAL A 117 11.99 9.43 0.81
N VAL A 118 11.26 9.33 1.91
CA VAL A 118 11.82 9.41 3.26
C VAL A 118 12.18 8.03 3.81
N PHE A 119 11.45 7.00 3.41
CA PHE A 119 11.74 5.62 3.80
C PHE A 119 11.22 4.63 2.76
N MET A 120 11.89 3.49 2.58
CA MET A 120 11.41 2.41 1.72
C MET A 120 11.57 1.04 2.39
N VAL A 121 10.49 0.27 2.41
CA VAL A 121 10.51 -1.16 2.76
C VAL A 121 10.66 -1.97 1.48
N HIS A 122 11.82 -2.61 1.34
CA HIS A 122 12.09 -3.49 0.21
C HIS A 122 11.53 -4.90 0.42
N ARG A 123 11.36 -5.64 -0.67
CA ARG A 123 10.88 -7.03 -0.62
C ARG A 123 11.65 -7.92 0.36
N TYR A 124 12.98 -7.80 0.46
CA TYR A 124 13.78 -8.64 1.37
C TYR A 124 13.51 -8.35 2.86
N MET A 125 12.92 -7.19 3.18
CA MET A 125 12.47 -6.84 4.53
C MET A 125 11.05 -7.38 4.83
N ILE A 126 10.37 -7.89 3.81
CA ILE A 126 9.02 -8.48 3.90
C ILE A 126 9.13 -10.00 3.83
N GLU A 127 10.00 -10.51 2.96
CA GLU A 127 10.21 -11.93 2.72
C GLU A 127 10.85 -12.60 3.95
N GLY A 128 10.18 -13.60 4.51
CA GLY A 128 10.63 -14.33 5.71
C GLY A 128 10.17 -13.73 7.04
N TYR A 129 9.50 -12.58 7.04
CA TYR A 129 8.92 -11.96 8.24
C TYR A 129 7.43 -12.33 8.39
N SER A 130 6.99 -12.50 9.64
CA SER A 130 5.57 -12.61 9.95
C SER A 130 4.86 -11.25 9.79
N PRO A 131 3.53 -11.23 9.58
CA PRO A 131 2.75 -9.99 9.55
C PRO A 131 3.00 -9.09 10.77
N GLU A 132 3.07 -9.69 11.96
CA GLU A 132 3.23 -8.97 13.23
C GLU A 132 4.62 -8.33 13.33
N GLN A 133 5.67 -9.04 12.89
CA GLN A 133 7.03 -8.50 12.84
C GLN A 133 7.13 -7.33 11.86
N LEU A 134 6.51 -7.47 10.69
CA LEU A 134 6.47 -6.40 9.70
C LEU A 134 5.69 -5.18 10.24
N ALA A 135 4.56 -5.43 10.92
CA ALA A 135 3.76 -4.38 11.54
C ALA A 135 4.55 -3.62 12.61
N MET A 136 5.26 -4.34 13.49
CA MET A 136 6.12 -3.71 14.50
C MET A 136 7.20 -2.83 13.87
N GLY A 137 7.88 -3.30 12.82
CA GLY A 137 8.89 -2.51 12.11
C GLY A 137 8.29 -1.25 11.48
N LEU A 138 7.13 -1.37 10.83
CA LEU A 138 6.40 -0.24 10.25
C LEU A 138 5.99 0.79 11.30
N ARG A 139 5.49 0.35 12.47
CA ARG A 139 5.12 1.25 13.57
C ARG A 139 6.30 2.10 14.06
N GLN A 140 7.48 1.49 14.18
CA GLN A 140 8.70 2.23 14.55
C GLN A 140 9.01 3.34 13.54
N ILE A 141 8.92 3.02 12.25
CA ILE A 141 9.14 4.00 11.18
C ILE A 141 8.06 5.09 11.21
N PHE A 142 6.81 4.73 11.49
CA PHE A 142 5.71 5.69 11.61
C PHE A 142 5.93 6.65 12.78
N ASP A 143 6.35 6.15 13.95
CA ASP A 143 6.66 6.98 15.12
C ASP A 143 7.81 7.96 14.85
N GLU A 144 8.77 7.58 14.01
CA GLU A 144 9.92 8.43 13.65
C GLU A 144 9.60 9.46 12.55
N THR A 145 8.67 9.14 11.65
CA THR A 145 8.50 9.86 10.38
C THR A 145 7.16 10.58 10.23
N CYS A 146 6.12 10.08 10.91
CA CYS A 146 4.73 10.50 10.71
C CYS A 146 4.19 11.26 11.93
N THR A 147 3.08 11.98 11.72
CA THR A 147 2.43 12.78 12.77
C THR A 147 0.91 12.66 12.79
N ALA A 148 0.30 11.95 11.83
CA ALA A 148 -1.16 11.81 11.80
C ALA A 148 -1.62 10.79 12.83
N GLU A 149 -2.77 11.06 13.45
CA GLU A 149 -3.40 10.16 14.41
C GLU A 149 -4.10 9.03 13.67
N GLY A 150 -3.83 7.79 14.09
CA GLY A 150 -4.56 6.61 13.64
C GLY A 150 -5.74 6.25 14.56
N PRO A 151 -6.42 5.12 14.29
CA PRO A 151 -6.16 4.16 13.23
C PRO A 151 -6.67 4.63 11.86
N SER A 152 -6.21 4.02 10.76
CA SER A 152 -6.67 4.36 9.41
C SER A 152 -8.14 4.05 9.16
N VAL A 153 -8.64 3.00 9.81
CA VAL A 153 -10.04 2.56 9.82
C VAL A 153 -10.42 2.11 11.23
N PRO A 154 -11.70 2.18 11.64
CA PRO A 154 -12.14 1.67 12.92
C PRO A 154 -11.75 0.21 13.13
N LYS A 155 -11.33 -0.15 14.34
CA LYS A 155 -10.88 -1.52 14.66
C LYS A 155 -11.92 -2.59 14.31
N GLU A 156 -13.21 -2.30 14.50
CA GLU A 156 -14.31 -3.19 14.13
C GLU A 156 -14.33 -3.50 12.63
N HIS A 157 -14.06 -2.49 11.80
CA HIS A 157 -13.98 -2.67 10.35
C HIS A 157 -12.74 -3.47 9.97
N TYR A 158 -11.59 -3.16 10.56
CA TYR A 158 -10.36 -3.93 10.36
C TYR A 158 -10.54 -5.42 10.70
N ASP A 159 -11.16 -5.72 11.84
CA ASP A 159 -11.41 -7.09 12.29
C ASP A 159 -12.37 -7.85 11.32
N GLN A 160 -13.34 -7.14 10.69
CA GLN A 160 -14.20 -7.72 9.64
C GLN A 160 -13.41 -8.07 8.37
N VAL A 161 -12.52 -7.19 7.93
CA VAL A 161 -11.66 -7.44 6.76
C VAL A 161 -10.75 -8.65 7.00
N LEU A 162 -10.15 -8.74 8.19
CA LEU A 162 -9.36 -9.90 8.59
C LEU A 162 -10.18 -11.19 8.62
N HIS A 163 -11.39 -11.14 9.20
CA HIS A 163 -12.27 -12.31 9.25
C HIS A 163 -12.63 -12.80 7.86
N ALA A 164 -12.97 -11.89 6.94
CA ALA A 164 -13.30 -12.25 5.56
C ALA A 164 -12.13 -12.95 4.85
N ARG A 165 -10.90 -12.46 5.05
CA ARG A 165 -9.67 -13.10 4.54
C ARG A 165 -9.49 -14.52 5.09
N VAL A 166 -9.69 -14.73 6.38
CA VAL A 166 -9.52 -16.05 7.04
C VAL A 166 -10.59 -17.05 6.61
N CYS A 167 -11.84 -16.60 6.48
CA CYS A 167 -12.96 -17.45 6.09
C CYS A 167 -13.08 -17.68 4.57
N GLY A 168 -12.23 -17.02 3.76
CA GLY A 168 -12.30 -17.09 2.30
C GLY A 168 -13.57 -16.46 1.73
N SER A 169 -14.26 -15.63 2.51
CA SER A 169 -15.47 -14.92 2.09
C SER A 169 -15.13 -13.57 1.47
N THR A 170 -16.07 -12.99 0.72
CA THR A 170 -15.88 -11.69 0.09
C THR A 170 -15.58 -10.60 1.12
N ILE A 171 -14.49 -9.86 0.91
CA ILE A 171 -14.10 -8.73 1.76
C ILE A 171 -15.20 -7.65 1.64
N PRO A 172 -15.76 -7.16 2.76
CA PRO A 172 -16.78 -6.13 2.71
C PRO A 172 -16.21 -4.87 2.08
N ARG A 173 -16.95 -4.27 1.14
CA ARG A 173 -16.55 -2.97 0.55
C ARG A 173 -16.58 -1.90 1.64
N TYR A 174 -15.46 -1.20 1.83
CA TYR A 174 -15.39 -0.05 2.72
C TYR A 174 -16.36 1.03 2.23
N GLN A 175 -17.43 1.27 2.99
CA GLN A 175 -18.31 2.43 2.82
C GLN A 175 -17.92 3.36 3.97
N GLY A 176 -17.06 4.32 3.66
CA GLY A 176 -16.43 5.23 4.63
C GLY A 176 -17.40 5.93 5.56
#